data_AF-A0AAI9ENR2-F1
#
_entry.id   AF-A0AAI9ENR2-F1
#
_cell.length_a   1.000
_cell.length_b   1.000
_cell.length_c   1.000
_cell.angle_alpha   90.00
_cell.angle_beta   90.00
_cell.angle_gamma   90.00
#
_symmetry.space_group_name_H-M   'P 1'
#
loop_
_entity.id
_entity.type
_entity.pdbx_description
1 polymer ?
#
loop_
_entity_poly.entity_id
_entity_poly.type
_entity_poly.pdbx_seq_one_letter_code
_entity_poly.pdbx_strand_id
1 'polypeptide(L)'
;MLSKEELQEMIVVYGNNHNACRAARDLLSLREQLAELKALPPIGQVVLSDYAPDGTRTARVVCLHDQADWDNFQDGTPLYLEAKPAEG
;
A
#
# COMPACT_ATOMS: atom_id res chain seq x y z
N MET A 1 -49.03 -18.10 3.39
CA MET A 1 -47.83 -18.50 2.62
C MET A 1 -47.34 -17.26 1.90
N LEU A 2 -46.03 -17.03 1.87
CA LEU A 2 -45.44 -15.92 1.10
C LEU A 2 -45.69 -16.13 -0.39
N SER A 3 -45.87 -15.05 -1.14
CA SER A 3 -45.88 -15.10 -2.60
C SER A 3 -44.48 -15.41 -3.13
N LYS A 4 -44.41 -15.80 -4.41
CA LYS A 4 -43.13 -16.07 -5.07
C LYS A 4 -42.28 -14.80 -5.14
N GLU A 5 -42.92 -13.66 -5.33
CA GLU A 5 -42.30 -12.35 -5.42
C GLU A 5 -41.72 -11.92 -4.07
N GLU A 6 -42.49 -12.07 -2.98
CA GLU A 6 -42.01 -11.77 -1.61
C GLU A 6 -40.84 -12.67 -1.22
N LEU A 7 -40.87 -13.95 -1.61
CA LEU A 7 -39.76 -14.86 -1.37
C LEU A 7 -38.50 -14.46 -2.15
N GLN A 8 -38.66 -14.02 -3.39
CA GLN A 8 -37.55 -13.59 -4.24
C GLN A 8 -36.92 -12.29 -3.73
N GLU A 9 -37.73 -11.31 -3.33
CA GLU A 9 -37.25 -10.07 -2.71
C GLU A 9 -36.48 -10.37 -1.43
N MET A 10 -37.01 -11.25 -0.58
CA MET A 10 -36.35 -11.66 0.65
C MET A 10 -34.97 -12.27 0.36
N ILE A 11 -34.86 -13.20 -0.60
CA ILE A 11 -33.58 -13.82 -1.00
C ILE A 11 -32.58 -12.76 -1.48
N VAL A 12 -33.00 -11.80 -2.30
CA VAL A 12 -32.14 -10.72 -2.81
C VAL A 12 -31.63 -9.83 -1.67
N VAL A 13 -32.51 -9.42 -0.76
CA VAL A 13 -32.14 -8.58 0.40
C VAL A 13 -31.15 -9.31 1.30
N TYR A 14 -31.41 -10.57 1.64
CA TYR A 14 -30.50 -11.37 2.46
C TYR A 14 -29.15 -11.59 1.76
N GLY A 15 -29.14 -11.89 0.46
CA GLY A 15 -27.92 -12.06 -0.32
C GLY A 15 -27.08 -10.79 -0.37
N ASN A 16 -27.71 -9.64 -0.62
CA ASN A 16 -27.03 -8.35 -0.65
C ASN A 16 -26.45 -7.98 0.72
N ASN A 17 -27.21 -8.19 1.80
CA ASN A 17 -26.74 -7.93 3.15
C ASN A 17 -25.56 -8.84 3.52
N HIS A 18 -25.61 -10.12 3.14
CA HIS A 18 -24.51 -11.05 3.36
C HIS A 18 -23.24 -10.62 2.64
N ASN A 19 -23.36 -10.21 1.38
CA ASN A 19 -22.24 -9.70 0.59
C ASN A 19 -21.65 -8.41 1.19
N ALA A 20 -22.51 -7.49 1.65
CA ALA A 20 -22.07 -6.26 2.31
C ALA A 20 -21.31 -6.54 3.61
N CYS A 21 -21.79 -7.46 4.45
CA CYS A 21 -21.09 -7.88 5.65
C CYS A 21 -19.72 -8.50 5.36
N ARG A 22 -19.63 -9.33 4.32
CA ARG A 22 -18.34 -9.92 3.89
C ARG A 22 -17.36 -8.84 3.42
N ALA A 23 -17.82 -7.93 2.55
CA ALA A 23 -16.99 -6.82 2.06
C ALA A 23 -16.51 -5.90 3.20
N ALA A 24 -17.37 -5.62 4.18
CA ALA A 24 -17.00 -4.83 5.36
C ALA A 24 -15.92 -5.50 6.20
N ARG A 25 -16.01 -6.83 6.38
CA ARG A 25 -14.99 -7.62 7.09
C ARG A 25 -13.65 -7.62 6.35
N ASP A 26 -13.67 -7.80 5.02
CA ASP A 26 -12.47 -7.79 4.20
C ASP A 26 -11.80 -6.40 4.21
N LEU A 27 -12.60 -5.33 4.16
CA LEU A 27 -12.11 -3.95 4.30
C LEU A 27 -11.48 -3.68 5.67
N LEU A 28 -12.04 -4.22 6.75
CA LEU A 28 -11.47 -4.08 8.09
C LEU A 28 -10.11 -4.78 8.16
N SER A 29 -10.04 -6.03 7.71
CA SER A 29 -8.79 -6.82 7.67
C SER A 29 -7.70 -6.12 6.85
N LEU A 30 -8.04 -5.58 5.67
CA LEU A 30 -7.09 -4.83 4.84
C LEU A 30 -6.62 -3.53 5.50
N ARG A 31 -7.50 -2.85 6.23
CA ARG A 31 -7.12 -1.64 6.99
C ARG A 31 -6.19 -1.97 8.15
N GLU A 32 -6.40 -3.09 8.83
CA GLU A 32 -5.52 -3.58 9.90
C GLU A 32 -4.14 -3.93 9.33
N GLN A 33 -4.06 -4.71 8.26
CA GLN A 33 -2.81 -5.03 7.58
C GLN A 33 -2.07 -3.77 7.08
N LEU A 34 -2.79 -2.80 6.54
CA LEU A 34 -2.21 -1.54 6.10
C LEU A 34 -1.71 -0.69 7.28
N ALA A 35 -2.39 -0.73 8.43
CA ALA A 35 -1.93 -0.06 9.64
C ALA A 35 -0.65 -0.72 10.17
N GLU A 36 -0.57 -2.06 10.17
CA GLU A 36 0.63 -2.81 10.54
C GLU A 36 1.82 -2.47 9.63
N LEU A 37 1.62 -2.46 8.30
CA LEU A 37 2.66 -2.08 7.34
C LEU A 37 3.13 -0.64 7.53
N LYS A 38 2.22 0.30 7.85
CA LYS A 38 2.58 1.70 8.12
C LYS A 38 3.27 1.90 9.47
N ALA A 39 3.08 0.97 10.42
CA ALA A 39 3.74 1.00 11.71
C ALA A 39 5.17 0.44 11.66
N LEU A 40 5.57 -0.20 10.56
CA LEU A 40 6.95 -0.66 10.38
C LEU A 40 7.92 0.53 10.36
N PRO A 41 9.08 0.40 11.02
CA PRO A 41 10.07 1.45 11.05
C PRO A 41 10.60 1.72 9.62
N PRO A 42 10.92 2.98 9.29
CA PRO A 42 11.48 3.30 7.98
C PRO A 42 12.81 2.57 7.77
N ILE A 43 12.95 1.93 6.62
CA ILE A 43 14.19 1.20 6.25
C ILE A 43 15.32 2.14 5.83
N GLY A 44 15.02 3.42 5.63
CA GLY A 44 16.00 4.45 5.30
C GLY A 44 15.42 5.85 5.19
N GLN A 45 16.30 6.83 5.04
CA GLN A 45 15.99 8.25 4.93
C GLN A 45 16.84 8.88 3.82
N VAL A 46 16.23 9.73 3.00
CA VAL A 46 16.94 10.60 2.08
C VAL A 46 17.19 11.94 2.75
N VAL A 47 18.46 12.30 2.90
CA VAL A 47 18.90 13.59 3.42
C VAL A 47 19.39 14.43 2.25
N LEU A 48 18.76 15.58 2.04
CA LEU A 48 19.05 16.49 0.95
C LEU A 48 19.88 17.65 1.47
N SER A 49 20.91 18.05 0.72
CA SER A 49 21.59 19.32 0.96
C SER A 49 20.76 20.50 0.46
N ASP A 50 21.19 21.70 0.84
CA ASP A 50 20.72 22.92 0.20
C ASP A 50 21.04 22.90 -1.30
N TYR A 51 20.27 23.69 -2.05
CA TYR A 51 20.52 23.92 -3.46
C TYR A 51 21.79 24.77 -3.63
N ALA A 52 22.69 24.27 -4.47
CA ALA A 52 23.79 25.05 -4.98
C ALA A 52 23.29 26.12 -5.97
N PRO A 53 24.08 27.19 -6.21
CA PRO A 53 23.69 28.27 -7.13
C PRO A 53 23.46 27.85 -8.59
N ASP A 54 23.94 26.67 -8.97
CA ASP A 54 23.72 26.07 -10.29
C ASP A 54 22.39 25.29 -10.39
N GLY A 55 21.59 25.29 -9.32
CA GLY A 55 20.32 24.60 -9.23
C GLY A 55 20.42 23.10 -8.92
N THR A 56 21.62 22.59 -8.66
CA THR A 56 21.84 21.19 -8.24
C THR A 56 21.82 21.06 -6.72
N ARG A 57 21.61 19.85 -6.20
CA ARG A 57 21.80 19.53 -4.78
C ARG A 57 22.26 18.10 -4.62
N THR A 58 22.98 17.84 -3.53
CA THR A 58 23.41 16.49 -3.18
C THR A 58 22.31 15.79 -2.36
N ALA A 59 22.06 14.53 -2.66
CA ALA A 59 21.20 13.67 -1.87
C ALA A 59 22.05 12.55 -1.26
N ARG A 60 21.86 12.27 0.04
CA ARG A 60 22.45 11.13 0.73
C ARG A 60 21.33 10.19 1.15
N VAL A 61 21.42 8.93 0.74
CA VAL A 61 20.53 7.86 1.22
C VAL A 61 21.17 7.22 2.44
N VAL A 62 20.45 7.18 3.55
CA VAL A 62 20.86 6.55 4.81
C VAL A 62 19.92 5.38 5.06
N CYS A 63 20.40 4.14 4.95
CA CYS A 63 19.61 2.98 5.38
C CYS A 63 19.64 2.88 6.91
N LEU A 64 18.47 2.71 7.51
CA LEU A 64 18.28 2.59 8.96
C LEU A 64 18.09 1.14 9.41
N HIS A 65 18.09 0.18 8.47
CA HIS A 65 17.90 -1.24 8.73
C HIS A 65 19.18 -2.05 8.50
N ASP A 66 19.42 -3.04 9.36
CA ASP A 66 20.51 -4.02 9.31
C ASP A 66 20.40 -5.06 8.17
N GLN A 67 19.27 -5.09 7.45
CA GLN A 67 18.99 -6.04 6.35
C GLN A 67 19.12 -5.42 4.96
N ALA A 68 19.59 -4.17 4.84
CA ALA A 68 19.91 -3.60 3.54
C ALA A 68 21.12 -4.34 2.95
N ASP A 69 20.86 -5.32 2.09
CA ASP A 69 21.88 -6.06 1.36
C ASP A 69 22.46 -5.18 0.25
N TRP A 70 23.55 -4.49 0.58
CA TRP A 70 24.26 -3.60 -0.34
C TRP A 70 24.95 -4.34 -1.48
N ASP A 71 25.24 -5.64 -1.34
CA ASP A 71 25.84 -6.45 -2.42
C ASP A 71 24.84 -6.76 -3.54
N ASN A 72 23.54 -6.55 -3.28
CA ASN A 72 22.49 -6.76 -4.27
C ASN A 72 22.20 -5.52 -5.14
N PHE A 73 22.78 -4.36 -4.79
CA PHE A 73 22.66 -3.14 -5.59
C PHE A 73 23.95 -2.90 -6.36
N GLN A 74 23.94 -3.18 -7.66
CA GLN A 74 25.08 -2.90 -8.53
C GLN A 74 25.34 -1.38 -8.59
N ASP A 75 26.61 -1.01 -8.77
CA ASP A 75 26.99 0.38 -9.03
C ASP A 75 26.16 0.93 -10.21
N GLY A 76 25.51 2.07 -9.99
CA GLY A 76 24.57 2.66 -10.94
C GLY A 76 23.12 2.17 -10.86
N THR A 77 22.73 1.36 -9.87
CA THR A 77 21.32 0.91 -9.71
C THR A 77 20.42 2.07 -9.26
N PRO A 78 19.44 2.50 -10.06
CA PRO A 78 18.53 3.58 -9.69
C PRO A 78 17.48 3.10 -8.69
N LEU A 79 17.40 3.77 -7.54
CA LEU A 79 16.40 3.51 -6.51
C LEU A 79 15.19 4.43 -6.75
N TYR A 80 14.01 3.83 -6.96
CA TYR A 80 12.76 4.56 -7.12
C TYR A 80 11.88 4.37 -5.87
N LEU A 81 11.22 5.45 -5.45
CA LEU A 81 10.33 5.46 -4.27
C LEU A 81 9.03 4.69 -4.50
N GLU A 82 8.59 4.52 -5.76
CA GLU A 82 7.44 3.70 -6.15
C GLU A 82 7.76 2.99 -7.47
N ALA A 83 7.24 1.77 -7.65
CA ALA A 83 7.28 1.10 -8.95
C ALA A 83 6.46 1.92 -9.97
N LYS A 84 6.98 2.15 -11.19
CA LYS A 84 6.19 2.76 -12.26
C LYS A 84 4.90 1.93 -12.42
N PRO A 85 3.70 2.50 -12.23
CA PRO A 85 2.46 1.76 -12.46
C PRO A 85 2.44 1.30 -13.92
N ALA A 86 2.03 0.05 -14.14
CA ALA A 86 1.85 -0.48 -15.48
C ALA A 86 0.84 0.40 -16.22
N GLU A 87 1.20 0.87 -17.41
CA GLU A 87 0.29 1.54 -18.33
C GLU A 87 -0.76 0.50 -18.75
N GLY A 88 -1.96 0.60 -18.19
CA GLY A 88 -3.15 -0.17 -18.58
C GLY A 88 -3.99 0.58 -19.61
#